data_AF-A0A7W1PAU9-F1
#
_entry.id   AF-A0A7W1PAU9-F1
#
_cell.length_a   1.000
_cell.length_b   1.000
_cell.length_c   1.000
_cell.angle_alpha   90.00
_cell.angle_beta   90.00
_cell.angle_gamma   90.00
#
_symmetry.space_group_name_H-M   'P 1'
#
loop_
_entity.id
_entity.type
_entity.pdbx_description
1 polymer ?
#
loop_
_entity_poly.entity_id
_entity_poly.type
_entity_poly.pdbx_seq_one_letter_code
_entity_poly.pdbx_strand_id
1 'polypeptide(L)'
;MRQQLRIPDEIEEWRDEWWQREGSRQLDTALDAERFVERVGFAACLTDSRRPGPSLYVAVCGRRDAVMPRNVQKDPEASHTWLLKDELVAAGPMRSPTAAPAAKATTRRVPSGISK
;
A
#
# COMPACT_ATOMS: atom_id res chain seq x y z
N MET A 1 0.35 -25.28 6.15
CA MET A 1 -0.49 -24.73 5.06
C MET A 1 -1.29 -23.58 5.65
N ARG A 2 -1.03 -22.33 5.24
CA ARG A 2 -1.90 -21.22 5.64
C ARG A 2 -3.17 -21.32 4.80
N GLN A 3 -4.33 -21.44 5.42
CA GLN A 3 -5.60 -21.33 4.69
C GLN A 3 -5.60 -19.99 3.96
N GLN A 4 -5.64 -20.02 2.63
CA GLN A 4 -5.97 -18.83 1.86
C GLN A 4 -7.43 -18.53 2.17
N LEU A 5 -7.65 -17.58 3.07
CA LEU A 5 -8.96 -16.98 3.23
C LEU A 5 -9.34 -16.42 1.86
N ARG A 6 -10.44 -16.90 1.29
CA ARG A 6 -10.95 -16.38 0.04
C ARG A 6 -11.50 -14.99 0.32
N ILE A 7 -10.72 -13.98 -0.02
CA ILE A 7 -11.08 -12.58 0.19
C ILE A 7 -12.06 -12.20 -0.94
N PRO A 8 -13.18 -11.53 -0.63
CA PRO A 8 -14.09 -11.00 -1.64
C PRO A 8 -13.36 -10.14 -2.69
N ASP A 9 -13.76 -10.25 -3.94
CA ASP A 9 -13.08 -9.58 -5.06
C ASP A 9 -13.04 -8.05 -4.88
N GLU A 10 -14.11 -7.45 -4.36
CA GLU A 10 -14.19 -6.01 -4.02
C GLU A 10 -13.08 -5.56 -3.04
N ILE A 11 -12.75 -6.40 -2.06
CA ILE A 11 -11.69 -6.11 -1.08
C ILE A 11 -10.31 -6.27 -1.74
N GLU A 12 -10.16 -7.24 -2.64
CA GLU A 12 -8.94 -7.45 -3.39
C GLU A 12 -8.68 -6.32 -4.40
N GLU A 13 -9.71 -5.79 -5.06
CA GLU A 13 -9.66 -4.57 -5.88
C GLU A 13 -9.26 -3.36 -5.06
N TRP A 14 -9.91 -3.13 -3.91
CA TRP A 14 -9.52 -2.06 -2.99
C TRP A 14 -8.06 -2.18 -2.56
N ARG A 15 -7.56 -3.39 -2.30
CA ARG A 15 -6.15 -3.62 -1.96
C ARG A 15 -5.22 -3.40 -3.14
N ASP A 16 -5.62 -3.70 -4.38
CA ASP A 16 -4.80 -3.40 -5.54
C ASP A 16 -4.62 -1.89 -5.72
N GLU A 17 -5.71 -1.14 -5.55
CA GLU A 17 -5.67 0.32 -5.60
C GLU A 17 -4.88 0.92 -4.44
N TRP A 18 -5.14 0.45 -3.21
CA TRP A 18 -4.55 1.03 -2.00
C TRP A 18 -3.08 0.66 -1.83
N TRP A 19 -2.69 -0.56 -2.26
CA TRP A 19 -1.32 -1.05 -2.15
C TRP A 19 -0.52 -0.95 -3.46
N GLN A 20 -1.03 -0.22 -4.45
CA GLN A 20 -0.35 0.03 -5.73
C GLN A 20 0.06 -1.28 -6.45
N ARG A 21 -0.82 -2.29 -6.46
CA ARG A 21 -0.55 -3.60 -7.10
C ARG A 21 -1.04 -3.66 -8.55
N GLU A 22 -1.08 -2.50 -9.19
CA GLU A 22 -1.46 -2.30 -10.59
C GLU A 22 -0.37 -1.47 -11.28
N GLY A 23 0.04 -1.86 -12.49
CA GLY A 23 1.22 -1.31 -13.17
C GLY A 23 1.10 0.18 -13.50
N SER A 24 -0.12 0.72 -13.53
CA SER A 24 -0.39 2.15 -13.71
C SER A 24 0.05 3.00 -12.51
N ARG A 25 0.35 2.40 -11.35
CA ARG A 25 0.65 3.10 -10.10
C ARG A 25 1.95 2.64 -9.43
N GLN A 26 2.89 2.13 -10.23
CA GLN A 26 4.21 1.68 -9.79
C GLN A 26 4.96 2.78 -9.04
N LEU A 27 5.70 2.38 -8.00
CA LEU A 27 6.57 3.31 -7.27
C LEU A 27 7.93 3.41 -7.94
N ASP A 28 8.29 4.61 -8.39
CA ASP A 28 9.56 4.87 -9.08
C ASP A 28 10.50 5.80 -8.30
N THR A 29 9.97 6.60 -7.36
CA THR A 29 10.76 7.60 -6.63
C THR A 29 10.60 7.47 -5.12
N ALA A 30 11.57 7.98 -4.35
CA ALA A 30 11.45 8.01 -2.89
C ALA A 30 10.25 8.82 -2.41
N LEU A 31 9.84 9.88 -3.13
CA LEU A 31 8.64 10.64 -2.81
C LEU A 31 7.37 9.80 -3.00
N ASP A 32 7.31 8.98 -4.04
CA ASP A 32 6.18 8.07 -4.24
C ASP A 32 6.15 7.01 -3.14
N ALA A 33 7.31 6.48 -2.78
CA ALA A 33 7.47 5.52 -1.70
C ALA A 33 7.08 6.11 -0.34
N GLU A 34 7.41 7.37 -0.07
CA GLU A 34 7.03 8.08 1.15
C GLU A 34 5.52 8.23 1.22
N ARG A 35 4.91 8.80 0.17
CA ARG A 35 3.45 8.97 0.05
C ARG A 35 2.70 7.64 0.16
N PHE A 36 3.28 6.57 -0.38
CA PHE A 36 2.75 5.23 -0.26
C PHE A 36 2.71 4.79 1.19
N VAL A 37 3.84 4.82 1.90
CA VAL A 37 3.91 4.39 3.30
C VAL A 37 3.07 5.28 4.20
N GLU A 38 2.99 6.59 3.95
CA GLU A 38 2.08 7.49 4.67
C GLU A 38 0.61 7.09 4.49
N ARG A 39 0.21 6.71 3.27
CA ARG A 39 -1.16 6.28 2.96
C ARG A 39 -1.50 4.93 3.59
N VAL A 40 -0.60 3.96 3.53
CA VAL A 40 -0.84 2.60 4.06
C VAL A 40 -0.52 2.48 5.55
N GLY A 41 0.19 3.44 6.13
CA GLY A 41 0.65 3.50 7.52
C GLY A 41 1.93 2.70 7.79
N PHE A 42 2.08 1.53 7.16
CA PHE A 42 3.30 0.73 7.22
C PHE A 42 3.40 -0.18 5.99
N ALA A 43 4.61 -0.56 5.60
CA ALA A 43 4.83 -1.53 4.54
C ALA A 43 6.04 -2.41 4.83
N ALA A 44 5.97 -3.67 4.41
CA ALA A 44 7.15 -4.54 4.41
C ALA A 44 8.04 -4.20 3.20
N CYS A 45 9.36 -4.14 3.41
CA CYS A 45 10.27 -3.69 2.36
C CYS A 45 10.35 -4.67 1.17
N LEU A 46 10.74 -5.93 1.42
CA LEU A 46 11.06 -6.92 0.38
C LEU A 46 10.27 -8.22 0.55
N THR A 47 8.97 -8.10 0.82
CA THR A 47 8.07 -9.25 0.81
C THR A 47 7.35 -9.31 -0.53
N ASP A 48 7.12 -10.51 -1.03
CA ASP A 48 6.39 -10.71 -2.27
C ASP A 48 4.93 -11.12 -2.02
N SER A 49 4.18 -11.34 -3.09
CA SER A 49 2.75 -11.68 -3.08
C SER A 49 2.38 -12.91 -2.23
N ARG A 50 3.36 -13.75 -1.86
CA ARG A 50 3.13 -14.93 -1.00
C ARG A 50 2.89 -14.55 0.45
N ARG A 51 3.23 -13.32 0.86
CA ARG A 51 2.88 -12.77 2.18
C ARG A 51 1.77 -11.73 2.03
N PRO A 52 0.64 -11.90 2.74
CA PRO A 52 -0.41 -10.90 2.74
C PRO A 52 0.06 -9.64 3.47
N GLY A 53 -0.19 -8.48 2.87
CA GLY A 53 0.11 -7.16 3.44
C GLY A 53 0.64 -6.17 2.41
N PRO A 54 0.69 -4.87 2.76
CA PRO A 54 1.35 -3.87 1.95
C PRO A 54 2.85 -4.13 1.87
N SER A 55 3.42 -4.04 0.68
CA SER A 55 4.85 -4.19 0.48
C SER A 55 5.40 -3.22 -0.55
N LEU A 56 6.55 -2.64 -0.23
CA LEU A 56 7.27 -1.74 -1.12
C LEU A 56 7.71 -2.46 -2.40
N TYR A 57 8.26 -3.67 -2.30
CA TYR A 57 8.60 -4.48 -3.48
C TYR A 57 7.41 -4.74 -4.38
N VAL A 58 6.26 -5.17 -3.84
CA VAL A 58 5.07 -5.44 -4.66
C VAL A 58 4.55 -4.17 -5.35
N ALA A 59 4.59 -3.03 -4.65
CA ALA A 59 4.22 -1.73 -5.20
C ALA A 59 5.22 -1.22 -6.25
N VAL A 60 6.52 -1.50 -6.06
CA VAL A 60 7.58 -1.28 -7.06
C VAL A 60 7.43 -2.21 -8.25
N CYS A 61 6.91 -3.42 -8.11
CA CYS A 61 6.63 -4.27 -9.27
C CYS A 61 5.32 -3.90 -9.99
N GLY A 62 4.43 -3.14 -9.33
CA GLY A 62 3.11 -2.79 -9.86
C GLY A 62 2.24 -4.00 -10.24
N ARG A 63 2.45 -5.16 -9.63
CA ARG A 63 1.71 -6.38 -9.99
C ARG A 63 1.31 -7.22 -8.79
N ARG A 64 0.08 -7.74 -8.81
CA ARG A 64 -0.47 -8.57 -7.72
C ARG A 64 0.30 -9.88 -7.52
N ASP A 65 0.82 -10.46 -8.58
CA ASP A 65 1.54 -11.73 -8.59
C ASP A 65 3.07 -11.57 -8.54
N ALA A 66 3.56 -10.42 -8.06
CA ALA A 66 4.98 -10.20 -7.88
C ALA A 66 5.55 -11.29 -6.97
N VAL A 67 6.45 -12.12 -7.52
CA VAL A 67 7.20 -13.15 -6.79
C VAL A 67 8.68 -12.82 -6.91
N MET A 68 9.38 -12.87 -5.79
CA MET A 68 10.79 -12.57 -5.75
C MET A 68 11.58 -13.73 -6.39
N PRO A 69 12.41 -13.46 -7.42
CA PRO A 69 13.13 -14.52 -8.15
C PRO A 69 14.22 -15.15 -7.28
N ARG A 70 14.70 -16.33 -7.67
CA ARG A 70 15.75 -17.03 -6.91
C ARG A 70 17.05 -16.21 -6.79
N ASN A 71 17.37 -15.43 -7.82
CA ASN A 71 18.58 -14.61 -7.90
C ASN A 71 18.26 -13.12 -7.67
N VAL A 72 17.72 -12.80 -6.49
CA VAL A 72 17.22 -11.46 -6.11
C VAL A 72 18.23 -10.33 -6.36
N GLN A 73 19.53 -10.59 -6.18
CA GLN A 73 20.58 -9.57 -6.35
C GLN A 73 20.70 -9.02 -7.77
N LYS A 74 20.19 -9.74 -8.78
CA LYS A 74 20.20 -9.32 -10.18
C LYS A 74 18.86 -8.77 -10.64
N ASP A 75 17.86 -8.79 -9.76
CA ASP A 75 16.52 -8.36 -10.08
C ASP A 75 16.43 -6.82 -10.00
N PRO A 76 16.10 -6.13 -11.10
CA PRO A 76 16.10 -4.68 -11.13
C PRO A 76 15.05 -4.09 -10.19
N GLU A 77 13.90 -4.75 -10.01
CA GLU A 77 12.82 -4.28 -9.12
C GLU A 77 13.22 -4.41 -7.65
N ALA A 78 13.88 -5.50 -7.27
CA ALA A 78 14.43 -5.68 -5.93
C ALA A 78 15.57 -4.69 -5.65
N SER A 79 16.47 -4.46 -6.61
CA SER A 79 17.51 -3.43 -6.50
C SER A 79 16.90 -2.04 -6.35
N HIS A 80 15.88 -1.71 -7.14
CA HIS A 80 15.19 -0.43 -7.07
C HIS A 80 14.49 -0.24 -5.71
N THR A 81 13.79 -1.27 -5.23
CA THR A 81 13.16 -1.28 -3.91
C THR A 81 14.17 -1.00 -2.78
N TRP A 82 15.38 -1.58 -2.88
CA TRP A 82 16.46 -1.32 -1.93
C TRP A 82 16.91 0.14 -1.95
N LEU A 83 17.12 0.71 -3.13
CA LEU A 83 17.50 2.12 -3.28
C LEU A 83 16.43 3.04 -2.70
N LEU A 84 15.15 2.80 -3.00
CA LEU A 84 14.04 3.57 -2.43
C LEU A 84 14.03 3.50 -0.91
N LYS A 85 14.26 2.32 -0.32
CA LYS A 85 14.36 2.18 1.13
C LYS A 85 15.55 2.96 1.71
N ASP A 86 16.70 2.98 1.05
CA ASP A 86 17.86 3.74 1.52
C ASP A 86 17.60 5.26 1.44
N GLU A 87 16.97 5.72 0.35
CA GLU A 87 16.55 7.11 0.18
C GLU A 87 15.50 7.53 1.23
N LEU A 88 14.51 6.68 1.52
CA LEU A 88 13.51 6.91 2.56
C LEU A 88 14.13 7.04 3.95
N VAL A 89 15.09 6.16 4.28
CA VAL A 89 15.79 6.23 5.57
C VAL A 89 16.67 7.47 5.64
N ALA A 90 17.33 7.85 4.54
CA ALA A 90 18.17 9.04 4.45
C ALA A 90 17.37 10.35 4.55
N ALA A 91 16.13 10.37 4.03
CA ALA A 91 15.22 11.51 4.17
C ALA A 91 14.84 11.80 5.63
N GLY A 92 15.06 10.85 6.54
CA GLY A 92 14.80 10.98 7.96
C GLY A 92 13.41 10.47 8.36
N PRO A 93 13.02 10.63 9.64
CA PRO A 93 11.74 10.13 10.11
C PRO A 93 10.59 10.82 9.38
N MET A 94 9.83 10.03 8.62
CA MET A 94 8.56 10.42 8.03
C MET A 94 7.67 11.09 9.07
N ARG A 95 7.51 12.41 8.92
CA ARG A 95 6.58 13.17 9.73
C ARG A 95 5.21 12.97 9.11
N SER A 96 4.36 12.15 9.73
CA SER A 96 2.93 12.13 9.39
C SER A 96 2.45 13.58 9.29
N PRO A 97 1.74 13.98 8.21
CA PRO A 97 1.10 15.28 8.22
C PRO A 97 0.22 15.31 9.45
N THR A 98 0.48 16.29 10.32
CA THR A 98 -0.31 16.56 11.52
C THR A 98 -1.75 16.48 11.09
N ALA A 99 -2.52 15.53 11.64
CA ALA A 99 -3.86 15.23 11.18
C ALA A 99 -4.64 16.54 11.01
N ALA A 100 -4.91 16.92 9.75
CA ALA A 100 -5.89 17.94 9.47
C ALA A 100 -7.17 17.47 10.18
N PRO A 101 -7.81 18.30 11.02
CA PRO A 101 -8.92 17.85 11.84
C PRO A 101 -10.00 17.29 10.92
N ALA A 102 -10.29 16.00 11.08
CA ALA A 102 -11.34 15.33 10.35
C ALA A 102 -12.62 16.16 10.48
N ALA A 103 -13.09 16.74 9.38
CA ALA A 103 -14.36 17.44 9.33
C ALA A 103 -15.42 16.47 9.83
N LYS A 104 -16.05 16.78 10.97
CA LYS A 104 -17.09 15.95 11.58
C LYS A 104 -18.18 15.72 10.53
N ALA A 105 -18.30 14.49 10.05
CA ALA A 105 -19.43 14.07 9.25
C ALA A 105 -20.70 14.34 10.07
N THR A 106 -21.42 15.39 9.69
CA THR A 106 -22.74 15.69 10.24
C THR A 106 -23.65 14.58 9.75
N THR A 107 -23.87 13.57 10.60
CA THR A 107 -24.92 12.58 10.43
C THR A 107 -26.24 13.34 10.28
N ARG A 108 -26.69 13.45 9.03
CA ARG A 108 -27.98 14.02 8.68
C ARG A 108 -29.03 13.04 9.20
N ARG A 109 -29.54 13.32 10.40
CA ARG A 109 -30.62 12.57 11.04
C ARG A 109 -31.83 12.62 10.10
N VAL A 110 -32.19 11.47 9.52
CA VAL A 110 -33.41 11.31 8.72
C VAL A 110 -34.60 11.53 9.67
N PRO A 111 -35.51 12.48 9.42
CA PRO A 111 -36.68 12.65 10.26
C PRO A 111 -37.65 11.48 10.03
N SER A 112 -37.78 10.62 11.03
CA SER A 112 -38.87 9.66 11.13
C SER A 112 -40.16 10.42 11.44
N GLY A 113 -40.84 10.84 10.38
CA GLY A 113 -42.18 11.43 10.46
C GLY A 113 -43.12 10.68 9.54
N ILE A 114 -43.85 9.69 10.09
CA ILE A 114 -45.15 9.29 9.57
C ILE A 114 -46.08 9.20 10.78
N SER A 115 -47.08 10.08 10.79
CA SER A 115 -48.14 10.17 11.79
C SER A 115 -49.40 9.43 11.31
N LYS A 116 -50.19 9.05 12.32
CA LYS A 116 -51.61 8.67 12.36
C LYS A 116 -51.96 7.23 12.01
#